data_AF-D9Q1R2-F1
#
_entry.id   AF-D9Q1R2-F1
#
_cell.length_a   1.000
_cell.length_b   1.000
_cell.length_c   1.000
_cell.angle_alpha   90.00
_cell.angle_beta   90.00
_cell.angle_gamma   90.00
#
_symmetry.space_group_name_H-M   'P 1'
#
loop_
_entity.id
_entity.type
_entity.pdbx_description
1 polymer ?
#
loop_
_entity_poly.entity_id
_entity_poly.type
_entity_poly.pdbx_seq_one_letter_code
_entity_poly.pdbx_strand_id
1 'polypeptide(L)'
;MEDSFRRLEDIDISKYNIRQEQYAVIYPITVMPRESVYSVYLEAQKRAMQAGIAFLSGGVSKRLVVRQLRPQDLGLPGPEWMFQVRSGRNTLLRYRVRDDQAIVIFGFYNQSPSPKVVQLEVLRGGVRRLIIVMQELYTRGYDPMGVLADFEVFRPGDEVELIGHAIGEGEEILGVMGYVAEPEGRLNRAGL
;
A
#
# COMPACT_ATOMS: atom_id res chain seq x y z
N MET A 1 22.65 39.64 29.01
CA MET A 1 22.99 38.43 28.25
C MET A 1 21.68 37.71 28.02
N GLU A 2 21.04 37.98 26.87
CA GLU A 2 19.83 37.27 26.46
C GLU A 2 20.26 35.96 25.80
N ASP A 3 20.06 34.86 26.51
CA ASP A 3 20.12 33.53 25.91
C ASP A 3 18.96 33.41 24.93
N SER A 4 19.29 33.55 23.65
CA SER A 4 18.38 33.26 22.56
C SER A 4 18.01 31.78 22.59
N PHE A 5 16.88 31.45 23.20
CA PHE A 5 16.18 30.20 22.96
C PHE A 5 15.79 30.16 21.48
N ARG A 6 16.70 29.66 20.63
CA ARG A 6 16.37 29.24 19.27
C ARG A 6 15.21 28.25 19.40
N ARG A 7 14.04 28.60 18.87
CA ARG A 7 12.91 27.68 18.84
C ARG A 7 13.37 26.45 18.07
N LEU A 8 13.03 25.26 18.56
CA LEU A 8 13.34 23.99 17.89
C LEU A 8 12.83 23.98 16.43
N GLU A 9 11.82 24.81 16.14
CA GLU A 9 11.21 25.05 14.84
C GLU A 9 12.13 25.74 13.81
N ASP A 10 13.20 26.43 14.26
CA ASP A 10 14.11 27.21 13.40
C ASP A 10 15.41 26.44 13.05
N ILE A 11 15.52 25.16 13.41
CA ILE A 11 16.68 24.34 13.08
C ILE A 11 16.57 23.95 11.61
N ASP A 12 17.39 24.58 10.76
CA ASP A 12 17.60 24.16 9.38
C ASP A 12 18.28 22.78 9.34
N ILE A 13 17.46 21.73 9.31
CA ILE A 13 17.89 20.34 9.28
C ILE A 13 18.44 19.90 7.91
N SER A 14 18.34 20.74 6.86
CA SER A 14 18.78 20.40 5.50
C SER A 14 20.30 20.17 5.39
N LYS A 15 21.08 20.69 6.35
CA LYS A 15 22.54 20.53 6.43
C LYS A 15 22.97 19.27 7.16
N TYR A 16 22.04 18.57 7.79
CA TYR A 16 22.30 17.33 8.50
C TYR A 16 21.85 16.16 7.63
N ASN A 17 22.65 15.10 7.56
CA ASN A 17 22.34 13.87 6.80
C ASN A 17 21.24 13.04 7.50
N ILE A 18 20.13 13.70 7.85
CA ILE A 18 18.99 13.13 8.56
C ILE A 18 18.07 12.53 7.51
N ARG A 19 17.93 11.21 7.50
CA ARG A 19 16.87 10.53 6.75
C ARG A 19 15.56 10.73 7.48
N GLN A 20 14.63 11.46 6.88
CA GLN A 20 13.26 11.53 7.35
C GLN A 20 12.54 10.24 6.93
N GLU A 21 12.40 9.31 7.87
CA GLU A 21 11.59 8.10 7.67
C GLU A 21 10.14 8.40 8.05
N GLN A 22 9.23 8.42 7.05
CA GLN A 22 7.81 8.63 7.31
C GLN A 22 7.14 7.28 7.61
N TYR A 23 6.87 7.05 8.89
CA TYR A 23 6.04 5.93 9.33
C TYR A 23 4.58 6.22 8.97
N ALA A 24 3.96 5.29 8.25
CA ALA A 24 2.55 5.32 7.98
C ALA A 24 1.79 4.85 9.21
N VAL A 25 0.80 5.62 9.63
CA VAL A 25 -0.12 5.20 10.69
C VAL A 25 -1.10 4.19 10.09
N ILE A 26 -1.23 3.04 10.76
CA ILE A 26 -2.16 1.98 10.37
C ILE A 26 -3.15 1.72 11.52
N TYR A 27 -4.44 1.74 11.20
CA TYR A 27 -5.51 1.52 12.17
C TYR A 27 -6.10 0.11 12.00
N PRO A 28 -6.09 -0.74 13.04
CA PRO A 28 -6.78 -2.02 12.99
C PRO A 28 -8.28 -1.80 12.73
N ILE A 29 -8.85 -2.54 11.79
CA ILE A 29 -10.28 -2.37 11.42
C ILE A 29 -11.22 -2.67 12.59
N THR A 30 -10.83 -3.59 13.47
CA THR A 30 -11.60 -4.01 14.66
C THR A 30 -11.80 -2.91 15.69
N VAL A 31 -10.96 -1.87 15.71
CA VAL A 31 -11.09 -0.73 16.64
C VAL A 31 -11.79 0.46 16.00
N MET A 32 -12.08 0.40 14.70
CA MET A 32 -12.79 1.45 13.97
C MET A 32 -14.31 1.20 14.00
N PRO A 33 -15.14 2.25 14.14
CA PRO A 33 -16.58 2.13 13.91
C PRO A 33 -16.87 1.61 12.50
N ARG A 34 -17.93 0.79 12.34
CA ARG A 34 -18.27 0.18 11.03
C ARG A 34 -18.51 1.22 9.95
N GLU A 35 -19.11 2.34 10.31
CA GLU A 35 -19.38 3.49 9.45
C GLU A 35 -18.07 4.15 8.98
N SER A 36 -17.05 4.21 9.84
CA SER A 36 -15.74 4.73 9.50
C SER A 36 -15.01 3.80 8.52
N VAL A 37 -15.10 2.48 8.73
CA VAL A 37 -14.54 1.49 7.82
C VAL A 37 -15.18 1.63 6.44
N TYR A 38 -16.51 1.68 6.35
CA TYR A 38 -17.21 1.89 5.08
C TYR A 38 -16.79 3.19 4.39
N SER A 39 -16.63 4.27 5.16
CA SER A 39 -16.20 5.58 4.64
C SER A 39 -14.79 5.54 4.04
N VAL A 40 -13.88 4.75 4.62
CA VAL A 40 -12.54 4.50 4.06
C VAL A 40 -12.63 3.82 2.70
N TYR A 41 -13.44 2.77 2.57
CA TYR A 41 -13.60 2.07 1.29
C TYR A 41 -14.17 3.01 0.21
N LEU A 42 -15.17 3.83 0.55
CA LEU A 42 -15.73 4.81 -0.37
C LEU A 42 -14.72 5.88 -0.79
N GLU A 43 -13.95 6.41 0.16
CA GLU A 43 -12.93 7.41 -0.13
C GLU A 43 -11.80 6.81 -0.99
N ALA A 44 -11.38 5.57 -0.70
CA ALA A 44 -10.37 4.88 -1.50
C ALA A 44 -10.86 4.63 -2.93
N GLN A 45 -12.11 4.20 -3.09
CA GLN A 45 -12.76 4.03 -4.39
C GLN A 45 -12.85 5.36 -5.13
N LYS A 46 -13.23 6.45 -4.44
CA LYS A 46 -13.27 7.80 -5.01
C LYS A 46 -11.90 8.26 -5.50
N ARG A 47 -10.84 8.05 -4.72
CA ARG A 47 -9.47 8.37 -5.15
C ARG A 47 -9.03 7.54 -6.35
N ALA A 48 -9.42 6.27 -6.41
CA ALA A 48 -9.15 5.43 -7.57
C ALA A 48 -9.89 5.92 -8.82
N MET A 49 -11.15 6.34 -8.69
CA MET A 49 -11.89 6.98 -9.79
C MET A 49 -11.20 8.27 -10.25
N GLN A 50 -10.80 9.14 -9.32
CA GLN A 50 -10.10 10.38 -9.63
C GLN A 50 -8.75 10.13 -10.31
N ALA A 51 -7.97 9.16 -9.83
CA ALA A 51 -6.71 8.76 -10.45
C ALA A 51 -6.93 8.20 -11.85
N GLY A 52 -7.93 7.34 -12.04
CA GLY A 52 -8.31 6.82 -13.34
C GLY A 52 -8.68 7.94 -14.32
N ILE A 53 -9.50 8.90 -13.90
CA ILE A 53 -9.84 10.07 -14.72
C ILE A 53 -8.58 10.88 -15.03
N ALA A 54 -7.77 11.23 -14.04
CA ALA A 54 -6.62 12.10 -14.21
C ALA A 54 -5.54 11.51 -15.13
N PHE A 55 -5.33 10.19 -15.09
CA PHE A 55 -4.21 9.54 -15.79
C PHE A 55 -4.64 8.79 -17.06
N LEU A 56 -5.93 8.45 -17.21
CA LEU A 56 -6.41 7.62 -18.33
C LEU A 56 -7.36 8.36 -19.29
N SER A 57 -7.79 9.60 -18.96
CA SER A 57 -8.69 10.39 -19.82
C SER A 57 -8.07 10.86 -21.13
N GLY A 58 -6.73 10.84 -21.25
CA GLY A 58 -5.99 11.45 -22.37
C GLY A 58 -6.02 10.67 -23.69
N GLY A 59 -6.57 9.45 -23.75
CA GLY A 59 -6.51 8.64 -24.97
C GLY A 59 -7.58 7.58 -25.16
N VAL A 60 -8.60 7.53 -24.30
CA VAL A 60 -9.46 6.34 -24.21
C VAL A 60 -10.93 6.73 -24.28
N SER A 61 -11.58 6.53 -25.43
CA SER A 61 -13.04 6.58 -25.58
C SER A 61 -13.77 5.41 -24.88
N LYS A 62 -13.09 4.73 -23.96
CA LYS A 62 -13.59 3.52 -23.27
C LYS A 62 -13.98 3.90 -21.86
N ARG A 63 -15.09 3.30 -21.40
CA ARG A 63 -15.54 3.40 -20.02
C ARG A 63 -14.43 2.90 -19.09
N LEU A 64 -14.27 3.57 -17.94
CA LEU A 64 -13.37 3.14 -16.88
C LEU A 64 -14.12 2.25 -15.91
N VAL A 65 -13.45 1.23 -15.40
CA VAL A 65 -13.92 0.39 -14.30
C VAL A 65 -13.00 0.61 -13.11
N VAL A 66 -13.62 0.80 -11.93
CA VAL A 66 -12.92 0.78 -10.65
C VAL A 66 -13.37 -0.44 -9.87
N ARG A 67 -12.41 -1.29 -9.51
CA ARG A 67 -12.67 -2.55 -8.81
C ARG A 67 -11.60 -2.80 -7.75
N GLN A 68 -11.89 -3.71 -6.82
CA GLN A 68 -10.91 -4.12 -5.82
C GLN A 68 -9.65 -4.69 -6.49
N LEU A 69 -8.50 -4.35 -5.90
CA LEU A 69 -7.19 -4.84 -6.30
C LEU A 69 -7.09 -6.33 -5.96
N ARG A 70 -6.55 -7.10 -6.91
CA ARG A 70 -6.31 -8.53 -6.81
C ARG A 70 -4.81 -8.82 -6.92
N PRO A 71 -4.31 -9.95 -6.43
CA PRO A 71 -2.90 -10.33 -6.58
C PRO A 71 -2.39 -10.23 -8.03
N GLN A 72 -3.20 -10.67 -9.00
CA GLN A 72 -2.82 -10.68 -10.41
C GLN A 72 -2.66 -9.29 -11.01
N ASP A 73 -3.30 -8.27 -10.42
CA ASP A 73 -3.13 -6.88 -10.85
C ASP A 73 -1.74 -6.33 -10.51
N LEU A 74 -1.00 -7.02 -9.63
CA LEU A 74 0.39 -6.76 -9.28
C LEU A 74 1.33 -7.87 -9.79
N GLY A 75 0.86 -8.72 -10.70
CA GLY A 75 1.67 -9.76 -11.35
C GLY A 75 1.87 -11.04 -10.55
N LEU A 76 1.14 -11.26 -9.46
CA LEU A 76 1.18 -12.53 -8.74
C LEU A 76 0.46 -13.63 -9.55
N PRO A 77 0.97 -14.89 -9.53
CA PRO A 77 0.49 -15.94 -10.42
C PRO A 77 -0.87 -16.54 -10.03
N GLY A 78 -1.30 -16.37 -8.77
CA GLY A 78 -2.50 -16.99 -8.22
C GLY A 78 -3.48 -15.97 -7.64
N PRO A 79 -4.68 -16.41 -7.22
CA PRO A 79 -5.68 -15.56 -6.56
C PRO A 79 -5.36 -15.25 -5.10
N GLU A 80 -4.28 -15.81 -4.57
CA GLU A 80 -3.89 -15.70 -3.17
C GLU A 80 -2.72 -14.75 -2.99
N TRP A 81 -2.74 -14.00 -1.89
CA TRP A 81 -1.67 -13.11 -1.47
C TRP A 81 -0.62 -13.88 -0.66
N MET A 82 0.08 -14.80 -1.32
CA MET A 82 0.98 -15.73 -0.65
C MET A 82 2.44 -15.45 -1.01
N PHE A 83 3.30 -15.38 0.01
CA PHE A 83 4.72 -15.09 -0.12
C PHE A 83 5.55 -16.09 0.68
N GLN A 84 6.70 -16.47 0.14
CA GLN A 84 7.72 -17.18 0.90
C GLN A 84 8.74 -16.16 1.41
N VAL A 85 8.92 -16.09 2.72
CA VAL A 85 9.83 -15.13 3.35
C VAL A 85 10.98 -15.84 4.07
N ARG A 86 12.11 -15.15 4.15
CA ARG A 86 13.27 -15.50 4.97
C ARG A 86 13.45 -14.49 6.09
N SER A 87 14.22 -14.83 7.12
CA SER A 87 14.57 -13.85 8.15
C SER A 87 15.29 -12.64 7.55
N GLY A 88 14.89 -11.44 7.95
CA GLY A 88 15.39 -10.17 7.43
C GLY A 88 14.54 -9.58 6.30
N ARG A 89 15.19 -8.89 5.36
CA ARG A 89 14.54 -8.09 4.31
C ARG A 89 14.21 -8.94 3.07
N ASN A 90 12.94 -8.99 2.70
CA ASN A 90 12.43 -9.73 1.55
C ASN A 90 11.76 -8.78 0.56
N THR A 91 12.07 -8.92 -0.73
CA THR A 91 11.24 -8.33 -1.78
C THR A 91 10.02 -9.24 -1.97
N LEU A 92 8.86 -8.79 -1.51
CA LEU A 92 7.61 -9.56 -1.60
C LEU A 92 7.02 -9.45 -2.99
N LEU A 93 6.96 -8.23 -3.52
CA LEU A 93 6.55 -7.99 -4.90
C LEU A 93 7.33 -6.82 -5.49
N ARG A 94 7.55 -6.89 -6.80
CA ARG A 94 7.99 -5.77 -7.63
C ARG A 94 7.16 -5.77 -8.90
N TYR A 95 6.47 -4.68 -9.16
CA TYR A 95 5.53 -4.57 -10.27
C TYR A 95 5.58 -3.20 -10.89
N ARG A 96 5.64 -3.15 -12.22
CA ARG A 96 5.48 -1.90 -12.96
C ARG A 96 4.02 -1.72 -13.34
N VAL A 97 3.40 -0.66 -12.84
CA VAL A 97 2.01 -0.30 -13.16
C VAL A 97 1.90 -0.10 -14.66
N ARG A 98 0.92 -0.77 -15.28
CA ARG A 98 0.70 -0.70 -16.72
C ARG A 98 0.30 0.71 -17.14
N ASP A 99 0.55 1.02 -18.41
CA ASP A 99 0.30 2.36 -18.97
C ASP A 99 -1.20 2.74 -18.98
N ASP A 100 -2.08 1.77 -18.85
CA ASP A 100 -3.54 1.95 -18.83
C ASP A 100 -4.16 1.65 -17.45
N GLN A 101 -3.36 1.72 -16.38
CA GLN A 101 -3.80 1.38 -15.03
C GLN A 101 -3.39 2.43 -14.01
N ALA A 102 -4.26 2.69 -13.04
CA ALA A 102 -3.91 3.38 -11.80
C ALA A 102 -4.27 2.49 -10.61
N ILE A 103 -3.45 2.53 -9.55
CA ILE A 103 -3.63 1.70 -8.35
C ILE A 103 -3.69 2.60 -7.12
N VAL A 104 -4.62 2.33 -6.22
CA VAL A 104 -4.70 2.96 -4.91
C VAL A 104 -4.57 1.88 -3.85
N ILE A 105 -3.58 2.02 -2.97
CA ILE A 105 -3.40 1.16 -1.79
C ILE A 105 -3.87 1.94 -0.57
N PHE A 106 -4.75 1.34 0.22
CA PHE A 106 -5.31 1.96 1.42
C PHE A 106 -5.19 1.09 2.67
N GLY A 107 -4.64 -0.12 2.57
CA GLY A 107 -4.52 -1.00 3.71
C GLY A 107 -3.77 -2.27 3.39
N PHE A 108 -3.55 -3.07 4.43
CA PHE A 108 -2.88 -4.36 4.36
C PHE A 108 -3.54 -5.32 5.34
N TYR A 109 -3.43 -6.62 5.09
CA TYR A 109 -3.80 -7.63 6.06
C TYR A 109 -2.82 -8.78 6.07
N ASN A 110 -2.71 -9.49 7.20
CA ASN A 110 -1.90 -10.71 7.29
C ASN A 110 -2.68 -11.86 7.91
N GLN A 111 -3.20 -12.76 7.08
CA GLN A 111 -4.00 -13.91 7.52
C GLN A 111 -3.14 -15.15 7.86
N SER A 112 -1.82 -14.99 7.96
CA SER A 112 -0.93 -16.09 8.34
C SER A 112 -1.27 -16.57 9.76
N PRO A 113 -1.35 -17.89 10.01
CA PRO A 113 -1.53 -18.43 11.36
C PRO A 113 -0.42 -18.03 12.34
N SER A 114 0.79 -17.80 11.83
CA SER A 114 1.96 -17.34 12.57
C SER A 114 2.70 -16.29 11.75
N PRO A 115 2.30 -15.01 11.82
CA PRO A 115 2.83 -13.95 10.98
C PRO A 115 4.27 -13.60 11.38
N LYS A 116 5.18 -13.69 10.41
CA LYS A 116 6.62 -13.43 10.54
C LYS A 116 6.99 -12.05 10.05
N VAL A 117 6.22 -11.47 9.12
CA VAL A 117 6.47 -10.12 8.61
C VAL A 117 5.98 -9.09 9.61
N VAL A 118 6.92 -8.39 10.25
CA VAL A 118 6.65 -7.41 11.32
C VAL A 118 6.63 -5.97 10.81
N GLN A 119 7.21 -5.71 9.65
CA GLN A 119 7.22 -4.39 9.01
C GLN A 119 7.12 -4.53 7.49
N LEU A 120 6.39 -3.61 6.86
CA LEU A 120 6.34 -3.43 5.42
C LEU A 120 6.94 -2.09 5.01
N GLU A 121 7.60 -2.07 3.86
CA GLU A 121 7.92 -0.85 3.15
C GLU A 121 7.25 -0.86 1.78
N VAL A 122 6.62 0.25 1.43
CA VAL A 122 6.10 0.48 0.09
C VAL A 122 7.02 1.48 -0.59
N LEU A 123 7.60 1.09 -1.71
CA LEU A 123 8.51 1.90 -2.52
C LEU A 123 7.83 2.25 -3.85
N ARG A 124 8.16 3.44 -4.36
CA ARG A 124 7.82 3.91 -5.70
C ARG A 124 9.11 4.22 -6.46
N GLY A 125 9.43 3.45 -7.50
CA GLY A 125 10.66 3.65 -8.28
C GLY A 125 11.94 3.63 -7.41
N GLY A 126 11.99 2.73 -6.42
CA GLY A 126 13.09 2.62 -5.47
C GLY A 126 13.10 3.67 -4.34
N VAL A 127 12.22 4.68 -4.39
CA VAL A 127 12.06 5.66 -3.32
C VAL A 127 11.03 5.14 -2.32
N ARG A 128 11.45 5.01 -1.06
CA ARG A 128 10.56 4.61 0.04
C ARG A 128 9.46 5.65 0.27
N ARG A 129 8.20 5.20 0.27
CA ARG A 129 7.00 6.04 0.44
C ARG A 129 6.35 5.82 1.79
N LEU A 130 6.20 4.56 2.19
CA LEU A 130 5.55 4.17 3.44
C LEU A 130 6.39 3.16 4.20
N ILE A 131 6.45 3.31 5.53
CA ILE A 131 6.89 2.26 6.45
C ILE A 131 5.72 1.91 7.36
N ILE A 132 5.31 0.65 7.37
CA ILE A 132 4.14 0.18 8.09
C ILE A 132 4.60 -0.84 9.12
N VAL A 133 4.35 -0.59 10.40
CA VAL A 133 4.69 -1.50 11.48
C VAL A 133 3.52 -2.46 11.71
N MET A 134 3.62 -3.67 11.15
CA MET A 134 2.56 -4.67 11.17
C MET A 134 2.37 -5.32 12.54
N GLN A 135 3.40 -5.29 13.39
CA GLN A 135 3.32 -5.83 14.76
C GLN A 135 2.17 -5.23 15.58
N GLU A 136 1.79 -3.98 15.31
CA GLU A 136 0.65 -3.32 15.95
C GLU A 136 -0.69 -4.00 15.62
N LEU A 137 -0.82 -4.64 14.45
CA LEU A 137 -2.00 -5.39 14.06
C LEU A 137 -2.10 -6.75 14.76
N TYR A 138 -0.98 -7.35 15.13
CA TYR A 138 -0.93 -8.73 15.63
C TYR A 138 -1.09 -8.83 17.16
N THR A 139 -0.73 -7.78 17.88
CA THR A 139 -0.53 -7.81 19.34
C THR A 139 -1.82 -7.83 20.17
N ARG A 140 -3.00 -7.75 19.56
CA ARG A 140 -4.27 -7.51 20.27
C ARG A 140 -5.41 -8.49 19.94
N GLY A 141 -5.12 -9.61 19.27
CA GLY A 141 -6.14 -10.61 18.92
C GLY A 141 -7.21 -10.09 17.94
N TYR A 142 -6.88 -9.05 17.18
CA TYR A 142 -7.73 -8.46 16.17
C TYR A 142 -7.64 -9.25 14.85
N ASP A 143 -8.66 -9.09 13.99
CA ASP A 143 -8.51 -9.40 12.58
C ASP A 143 -7.28 -8.60 12.09
N PRO A 144 -6.22 -9.26 11.58
CA PRO A 144 -4.94 -8.63 11.26
C PRO A 144 -5.03 -7.81 9.97
N MET A 145 -6.05 -6.97 9.87
CA MET A 145 -6.37 -6.07 8.77
C MET A 145 -6.30 -4.63 9.27
N GLY A 146 -5.54 -3.82 8.56
CA GLY A 146 -5.28 -2.43 8.92
C GLY A 146 -5.47 -1.48 7.74
N VAL A 147 -6.04 -0.32 8.04
CA VAL A 147 -6.22 0.78 7.10
C VAL A 147 -5.15 1.83 7.32
N LEU A 148 -4.55 2.33 6.24
CA LEU A 148 -3.61 3.43 6.28
C LEU A 148 -4.33 4.76 6.52
N ALA A 149 -3.74 5.63 7.33
CA ALA A 149 -4.20 7.02 7.47
C ALA A 149 -4.11 7.79 6.14
N ASP A 150 -3.06 7.51 5.35
CA ASP A 150 -2.81 8.11 4.05
C ASP A 150 -2.75 7.04 2.96
N PHE A 151 -3.56 7.21 1.91
CA PHE A 151 -3.60 6.26 0.79
C PHE A 151 -2.49 6.55 -0.20
N GLU A 152 -1.84 5.51 -0.70
CA GLU A 152 -0.81 5.65 -1.72
C GLU A 152 -1.41 5.41 -3.11
N VAL A 153 -1.19 6.37 -4.02
CA VAL A 153 -1.72 6.34 -5.39
C VAL A 153 -0.58 6.17 -6.39
N PHE A 154 -0.59 5.06 -7.12
CA PHE A 154 0.37 4.76 -8.18
C PHE A 154 -0.22 5.04 -9.56
N ARG A 155 0.58 5.70 -10.38
CA ARG A 155 0.25 6.15 -11.73
C ARG A 155 0.68 5.12 -12.78
N PRO A 156 0.13 5.21 -14.00
CA PRO A 156 0.70 4.52 -15.15
C PRO A 156 2.22 4.65 -15.23
N GLY A 157 2.92 3.52 -15.36
CA GLY A 157 4.37 3.47 -15.46
C GLY A 157 5.14 3.52 -14.13
N ASP A 158 4.51 3.84 -13.01
CA ASP A 158 5.15 3.77 -11.69
C ASP A 158 5.61 2.34 -11.38
N GLU A 159 6.77 2.19 -10.73
CA GLU A 159 7.19 0.90 -10.18
C GLU A 159 6.78 0.81 -8.71
N VAL A 160 5.92 -0.15 -8.39
CA VAL A 160 5.53 -0.54 -7.02
C VAL A 160 6.49 -1.62 -6.55
N GLU A 161 7.10 -1.42 -5.38
CA GLU A 161 7.83 -2.48 -4.70
C GLU A 161 7.36 -2.60 -3.25
N LEU A 162 7.02 -3.83 -2.83
CA LEU A 162 6.67 -4.15 -1.45
C LEU A 162 7.81 -4.95 -0.83
N ILE A 163 8.35 -4.43 0.26
CA ILE A 163 9.42 -5.06 1.02
C ILE A 163 8.86 -5.50 2.37
N GLY A 164 9.05 -6.76 2.72
CA GLY A 164 8.69 -7.31 4.03
C GLY A 164 9.92 -7.58 4.87
N HIS A 165 9.92 -7.08 6.11
CA HIS A 165 10.92 -7.45 7.11
C HIS A 165 10.36 -8.54 7.99
N ALA A 166 10.94 -9.73 7.93
CA ALA A 166 10.48 -10.90 8.65
C ALA A 166 11.43 -11.31 9.77
N ILE A 167 10.89 -11.82 10.87
CA ILE A 167 11.65 -12.33 12.02
C ILE A 167 11.95 -13.84 11.94
N GLY A 168 11.44 -14.51 10.90
CA GLY A 168 11.57 -15.94 10.70
C GLY A 168 11.25 -16.35 9.26
N GLU A 169 11.30 -17.65 8.97
CA GLU A 169 11.15 -18.17 7.61
C GLU A 169 9.83 -18.91 7.37
N GLY A 170 9.39 -18.92 6.12
CA GLY A 170 8.31 -19.75 5.60
C GLY A 170 7.20 -18.93 4.95
N GLU A 171 6.01 -19.51 4.88
CA GLU A 171 4.88 -18.91 4.17
C GLU A 171 4.22 -17.77 4.94
N GLU A 172 3.78 -16.74 4.21
CA GLU A 172 3.01 -15.59 4.66
C GLU A 172 1.81 -15.35 3.72
N ILE A 173 0.62 -15.21 4.30
CA ILE A 173 -0.61 -14.79 3.62
C ILE A 173 -0.83 -13.30 3.90
N LEU A 174 -0.14 -12.45 3.16
CA LEU A 174 -0.10 -11.00 3.37
C LEU A 174 -0.77 -10.23 2.22
N GLY A 175 -2.00 -9.80 2.39
CA GLY A 175 -2.72 -9.07 1.34
C GLY A 175 -2.53 -7.56 1.34
N VAL A 176 -2.61 -7.01 0.13
CA VAL A 176 -2.66 -5.56 -0.12
C VAL A 176 -4.11 -5.18 -0.39
N MET A 177 -4.64 -4.25 0.40
CA MET A 177 -5.98 -3.70 0.19
C MET A 177 -5.90 -2.48 -0.71
N GLY A 178 -6.64 -2.52 -1.79
CA GLY A 178 -6.60 -1.45 -2.77
C GLY A 178 -7.72 -1.48 -3.78
N TYR A 179 -7.70 -0.48 -4.65
CA TYR A 179 -8.52 -0.41 -5.85
C TYR A 179 -7.63 -0.23 -7.07
N VAL A 180 -8.07 -0.79 -8.18
CA VAL A 180 -7.49 -0.56 -9.50
C VAL A 180 -8.52 0.16 -10.37
N ALA A 181 -8.06 1.18 -11.09
CA ALA A 181 -8.79 1.84 -12.15
C ALA A 181 -8.15 1.47 -13.50
N GLU A 182 -8.95 0.93 -14.42
CA GLU A 182 -8.51 0.49 -15.75
C GLU A 182 -9.67 0.58 -16.77
N PRO A 183 -9.40 0.54 -18.08
CA PRO A 183 -10.44 0.46 -19.11
C PRO A 183 -11.32 -0.80 -19.00
N GLU A 184 -12.62 -0.64 -19.27
CA GLU A 184 -13.60 -1.74 -19.30
C GLU A 184 -13.25 -2.79 -20.37
N GLY A 185 -13.53 -4.07 -20.07
CA GLY A 185 -13.43 -5.18 -21.03
C GLY A 185 -12.08 -5.93 -21.06
N ARG A 186 -11.13 -5.61 -20.18
CA ARG A 186 -9.83 -6.31 -20.16
C ARG A 186 -9.86 -7.70 -19.51
N LEU A 187 -10.57 -7.88 -18.40
CA LEU A 187 -10.66 -9.19 -17.73
C LEU A 187 -11.33 -10.27 -18.61
N ASN A 188 -12.13 -9.87 -19.60
CA ASN A 188 -12.72 -10.79 -20.58
C ASN A 188 -11.71 -11.31 -21.63
N ARG A 189 -10.49 -10.73 -21.70
CA ARG A 189 -9.44 -11.16 -22.65
C ARG A 189 -8.37 -12.06 -22.02
N ALA A 190 -8.30 -12.13 -20.70
CA ALA A 190 -7.39 -13.03 -19.97
C ALA A 190 -8.09 -14.32 -19.52
N GLY A 191 -9.31 -14.56 -20.01
CA GLY A 191 -10.17 -15.69 -19.68
C GLY A 191 -11.10 -16.03 -20.84
N LEU A 192 -10.51 -16.42 -21.97
CA LEU A 192 -10.97 -17.45 -22.92
C LEU A 192 -9.73 -18.03 -23.60
#